data_AF-A0A9Q0ZH97-F1
#
_entry.id   AF-A0A9Q0ZH97-F1
#
_cell.length_a   1.000
_cell.length_b   1.000
_cell.length_c   1.000
_cell.angle_alpha   90.00
_cell.angle_beta   90.00
_cell.angle_gamma   90.00
#
_symmetry.space_group_name_H-M   'P 1'
#
loop_
_entity.id
_entity.type
_entity.pdbx_description
1 polymer ?
#
loop_
_entity_poly.entity_id
_entity_poly.type
_entity_poly.pdbx_seq_one_letter_code
_entity_poly.pdbx_strand_id
1 'polypeptide(L)'
;MERHEETSIPCFSSLEAVYGDESQLREAKIRFDHLKSKFLQIFGHPPDVFARSPGRVNLIGEHIDYEGYSALPMAIRQDTIVAIRKNHAEKFLRIANVNDKYTECTYPEIDLKNHKWGHYFICGYKGFYEFAKSKGVDMGEAVGLDVIVDGTVPT
;
A
#
# COMPACT_ATOMS: atom_id res chain seq x y z
N MET A 1 -22.51 19.08 -5.86
CA MET A 1 -21.17 18.49 -6.09
C MET A 1 -20.26 19.04 -5.01
N GLU A 2 -19.96 18.24 -3.99
CA GLU A 2 -18.93 18.60 -3.01
C GLU A 2 -17.61 18.79 -3.76
N ARG A 3 -16.97 19.94 -3.54
CA ARG A 3 -15.60 20.16 -3.99
C ARG A 3 -14.73 19.32 -3.05
N HIS A 4 -14.27 18.17 -3.52
CA HIS A 4 -13.19 17.47 -2.84
C HIS A 4 -11.98 18.39 -2.83
N GLU A 5 -11.66 18.97 -1.67
CA GLU A 5 -10.38 19.63 -1.48
C GLU A 5 -9.30 18.58 -1.75
N GLU A 6 -8.43 18.84 -2.73
CA GLU A 6 -7.26 18.01 -3.03
C GLU A 6 -6.26 18.13 -1.86
N THR A 7 -6.54 17.45 -0.76
CA THR A 7 -5.56 17.32 0.32
C THR A 7 -4.47 16.37 -0.14
N SER A 8 -3.23 16.88 -0.17
CA SER A 8 -2.04 16.08 -0.45
C SER A 8 -1.91 14.90 0.51
N ILE A 9 -1.41 13.76 0.03
CA ILE A 9 -1.09 12.60 0.89
C ILE A 9 -0.09 13.06 1.97
N PRO A 10 -0.40 12.90 3.27
CA PRO A 10 0.47 13.39 4.32
C PRO A 10 1.75 12.54 4.40
N CYS A 11 2.90 13.22 4.44
CA CYS A 11 4.21 12.61 4.56
C CYS A 11 4.79 12.89 5.95
N PHE A 12 5.29 11.85 6.61
CA PHE A 12 5.87 11.95 7.94
C PHE A 12 7.29 11.39 7.95
N SER A 13 8.18 12.03 8.69
CA SER A 13 9.56 11.57 8.90
C SER A 13 9.74 10.74 10.17
N SER A 14 8.69 10.61 10.99
CA SER A 14 8.73 9.89 12.26
C SER A 14 7.39 9.19 12.55
N LEU A 15 7.44 8.09 13.30
CA LEU A 15 6.25 7.32 13.68
C LEU A 15 5.45 8.02 14.78
N GLU A 16 6.12 8.83 15.60
CA GLU A 16 5.53 9.64 16.67
C GLU A 16 4.42 10.54 16.14
N ALA A 17 4.65 11.18 14.99
CA ALA A 17 3.68 12.07 14.34
C ALA A 17 2.44 11.34 13.80
N VAL A 18 2.52 10.00 13.64
CA VAL A 18 1.45 9.18 13.07
C VAL A 18 0.68 8.42 14.16
N TYR A 19 1.39 7.89 15.16
CA TYR A 19 0.83 6.97 16.16
C TYR A 19 0.63 7.60 17.54
N GLY A 20 1.24 8.75 17.83
CA GLY A 20 1.02 9.52 19.06
C GLY A 20 1.37 8.76 20.34
N ASP A 21 0.37 8.12 20.95
CA ASP A 21 0.43 7.42 22.25
C ASP A 21 1.61 6.46 22.37
N GLU A 22 2.23 6.41 23.56
CA GLU A 22 3.42 5.57 23.81
C GLU A 22 3.21 4.08 23.50
N SER A 23 2.03 3.53 23.83
CA SER A 23 1.74 2.11 23.57
C SER A 23 1.61 1.81 22.08
N GLN A 24 0.84 2.63 21.36
CA GLN A 24 0.62 2.48 19.91
C GLN A 24 1.92 2.71 19.14
N LEU A 25 2.69 3.71 19.55
CA LEU A 25 4.00 4.00 18.98
C LEU A 25 4.97 2.83 19.17
N ARG A 26 4.96 2.19 20.34
CA ARG A 26 5.81 1.02 20.61
C ARG A 26 5.44 -0.17 19.72
N GLU A 27 4.14 -0.46 19.58
CA GLU A 27 3.65 -1.51 18.67
C GLU A 27 4.03 -1.21 17.22
N ALA A 28 3.86 0.04 16.78
CA ALA A 28 4.24 0.48 15.44
C ALA A 28 5.75 0.32 15.21
N LYS A 29 6.61 0.77 16.13
CA LYS A 29 8.07 0.61 16.02
C LYS A 29 8.47 -0.85 15.80
N ILE A 30 7.93 -1.76 16.61
CA ILE A 30 8.19 -3.20 16.47
C ILE A 30 7.77 -3.71 15.08
N ARG A 31 6.58 -3.31 14.60
CA ARG A 31 6.09 -3.72 13.27
C ARG A 31 6.96 -3.17 12.13
N PHE A 32 7.32 -1.88 12.16
CA PHE A 32 8.17 -1.27 11.14
C PHE A 32 9.59 -1.84 11.13
N ASP A 33 10.16 -2.12 12.31
CA ASP A 33 11.48 -2.75 12.42
C ASP A 33 11.47 -4.19 11.90
N HIS A 34 10.41 -4.95 12.19
CA HIS A 34 10.22 -6.29 11.64
C HIS A 34 10.08 -6.24 10.10
N LEU A 35 9.27 -5.31 9.60
CA LEU A 35 9.06 -5.10 8.16
C LEU A 35 10.37 -4.74 7.44
N LYS A 36 11.16 -3.82 8.03
CA LYS A 36 12.48 -3.43 7.52
C LYS A 36 13.46 -4.59 7.52
N SER A 37 13.46 -5.40 8.57
CA SER A 37 14.32 -6.59 8.69
C SER A 37 13.97 -7.64 7.64
N LYS A 38 12.68 -7.90 7.44
CA LYS A 38 12.20 -8.81 6.39
C LYS A 38 12.50 -8.29 4.99
N PHE A 39 12.32 -7.00 4.74
CA PHE A 39 12.67 -6.38 3.46
C PHE A 39 14.16 -6.58 3.13
N LEU A 40 15.04 -6.31 4.11
CA LEU A 40 16.48 -6.54 3.96
C LEU A 40 16.81 -8.03 3.73
N GLN A 41 16.11 -8.95 4.41
CA GLN A 41 16.30 -10.39 4.24
C GLN A 41 15.96 -10.86 2.82
N ILE A 42 14.86 -10.36 2.24
CA ILE A 42 14.34 -10.84 0.95
C ILE A 42 15.06 -10.16 -0.23
N PHE A 43 15.29 -8.84 -0.14
CA PHE A 43 15.82 -8.05 -1.25
C PHE A 43 17.31 -7.70 -1.10
N GLY A 44 17.91 -7.91 0.07
CA GLY A 44 19.34 -7.65 0.31
C GLY A 44 19.70 -6.16 0.52
N HIS A 45 18.71 -5.28 0.61
CA HIS A 45 18.91 -3.84 0.82
C HIS A 45 17.74 -3.22 1.60
N PRO A 46 17.90 -2.06 2.27
CA PRO A 46 16.82 -1.42 3.02
C PRO A 46 15.78 -0.76 2.09
N PRO A 47 14.52 -0.58 2.56
CA PRO A 47 13.49 0.15 1.84
C PRO A 47 13.78 1.66 1.82
N ASP A 48 13.26 2.37 0.83
CA ASP A 48 13.38 3.83 0.71
C ASP A 48 12.24 4.55 1.46
N VAL A 49 11.03 4.01 1.38
CA VAL A 49 9.83 4.62 1.93
C VAL A 49 8.86 3.57 2.44
N PHE A 50 8.01 3.97 3.37
CA PHE A 50 6.85 3.20 3.81
C PHE A 50 5.57 3.94 3.43
N ALA A 51 4.56 3.22 2.98
CA ALA A 51 3.20 3.74 2.84
C ALA A 51 2.25 2.91 3.70
N ARG A 52 1.24 3.58 4.26
CA ARG A 52 0.26 2.99 5.18
C ARG A 52 -1.14 3.36 4.71
N SER A 53 -2.04 2.39 4.70
CA SER A 53 -3.48 2.61 4.51
C SER A 53 -4.28 1.83 5.56
N PRO A 54 -5.16 2.48 6.34
CA PRO A 54 -6.01 1.78 7.29
C PRO A 54 -7.09 0.97 6.57
N GLY A 55 -7.55 -0.09 7.23
CA GLY A 55 -8.82 -0.73 6.89
C GLY A 55 -10.00 0.15 7.32
N ARG A 56 -11.22 -0.34 7.11
CA ARG A 56 -12.44 0.37 7.51
C ARG A 56 -13.55 -0.57 7.94
N VAL A 57 -14.38 -0.08 8.84
CA VAL A 57 -15.71 -0.63 9.11
C VAL A 57 -16.74 0.33 8.52
N ASN A 58 -17.87 -0.20 8.08
CA ASN A 58 -19.00 0.62 7.69
C ASN A 58 -20.04 0.61 8.81
N LEU A 59 -20.47 1.78 9.26
CA LEU A 59 -21.45 1.88 10.35
C LEU A 59 -22.87 1.65 9.81
N ILE A 60 -23.16 2.17 8.63
CA ILE A 60 -24.42 2.00 7.91
C ILE A 60 -24.25 2.30 6.41
N GLY A 61 -25.07 1.67 5.57
CA GLY A 61 -25.06 1.86 4.12
C GLY A 61 -24.27 0.76 3.40
N GLU A 62 -24.54 -0.50 3.72
CA GLU A 62 -24.02 -1.64 2.95
C GLU A 62 -24.69 -1.72 1.59
N HIS A 63 -23.93 -2.05 0.55
CA HIS A 63 -24.46 -2.36 -0.79
C HIS A 63 -25.21 -1.23 -1.51
N ILE A 64 -25.00 0.03 -1.10
CA ILE A 64 -25.65 1.19 -1.72
C ILE A 64 -24.67 2.19 -2.34
N ASP A 65 -23.38 2.03 -2.08
CA ASP A 65 -22.30 2.90 -2.56
C ASP A 65 -22.11 2.80 -4.07
N TYR A 66 -22.18 1.59 -4.63
CA TYR A 66 -22.12 1.38 -6.08
C TYR A 66 -23.39 1.84 -6.82
N GLU A 67 -24.49 2.08 -6.11
CA GLU A 67 -25.71 2.70 -6.64
C GLU A 67 -25.69 4.23 -6.53
N GLY A 68 -24.61 4.81 -5.99
CA GLY A 68 -24.43 6.26 -5.87
C GLY A 68 -25.04 6.90 -4.62
N TYR A 69 -25.50 6.10 -3.64
CA TYR A 69 -25.96 6.62 -2.35
C TYR A 69 -24.79 6.81 -1.36
N SER A 70 -25.01 7.69 -0.38
CA SER A 70 -24.05 7.92 0.70
C SER A 70 -23.99 6.74 1.68
N ALA A 71 -22.77 6.41 2.14
CA ALA A 71 -22.52 5.47 3.23
C ALA A 71 -21.79 6.19 4.39
N LEU A 72 -21.73 5.57 5.58
CA LEU A 72 -21.05 6.13 6.75
C LEU A 72 -19.93 5.22 7.27
N PRO A 73 -18.77 5.19 6.60
CA PRO A 73 -17.62 4.40 7.03
C PRO A 73 -16.74 5.09 8.06
N MET A 74 -15.94 4.31 8.76
CA MET A 74 -14.90 4.77 9.67
C MET A 74 -13.64 3.92 9.50
N ALA A 75 -12.48 4.58 9.43
CA ALA A 75 -11.18 3.90 9.43
C ALA A 75 -10.95 3.19 10.78
N ILE A 76 -10.35 2.00 10.73
CA ILE A 76 -10.00 1.22 11.93
C ILE A 76 -8.49 1.26 12.19
N ARG A 77 -8.07 0.78 13.36
CA ARG A 77 -6.66 0.76 13.76
C ARG A 77 -5.82 -0.18 12.90
N GLN A 78 -6.40 -1.31 12.50
CA GLN A 78 -5.77 -2.28 11.62
C GLN A 78 -5.53 -1.68 10.24
N ASP A 79 -4.36 -1.97 9.68
CA ASP A 79 -3.86 -1.34 8.48
C ASP A 79 -3.05 -2.31 7.62
N THR A 80 -2.76 -1.84 6.42
CA THR A 80 -1.75 -2.40 5.53
C THR A 80 -0.60 -1.41 5.44
N ILE A 81 0.60 -1.88 5.77
CA ILE A 81 1.85 -1.14 5.61
C ILE A 81 2.64 -1.80 4.49
N VAL A 82 3.19 -0.99 3.60
CA VAL A 82 4.09 -1.44 2.54
C VAL A 82 5.43 -0.74 2.67
N ALA A 83 6.52 -1.51 2.63
CA ALA A 83 7.86 -0.95 2.48
C ALA A 83 8.28 -1.10 1.02
N ILE A 84 8.80 -0.02 0.43
CA ILE A 84 9.03 0.10 -1.01
C ILE A 84 10.44 0.61 -1.27
N ARG A 85 11.09 0.06 -2.29
CA ARG A 85 12.29 0.61 -2.90
C ARG A 85 12.17 0.58 -4.41
N LYS A 86 12.70 1.61 -5.08
CA LYS A 86 12.87 1.57 -6.53
C LYS A 86 13.96 0.56 -6.90
N ASN A 87 13.62 -0.37 -7.79
CA ASN A 87 14.56 -1.29 -8.38
C ASN A 87 14.97 -0.75 -9.75
N HIS A 88 16.20 -0.28 -9.87
CA HIS A 88 16.75 0.28 -11.10
C HIS A 88 17.39 -0.78 -12.02
N ALA A 89 17.69 -1.96 -11.48
CA ALA A 89 18.33 -3.04 -12.22
C ALA A 89 17.30 -3.85 -13.02
N GLU A 90 16.10 -4.01 -12.48
CA GLU A 90 15.03 -4.82 -13.03
C GLU A 90 13.79 -3.97 -13.27
N LYS A 91 13.13 -4.11 -14.43
CA LYS A 91 11.89 -3.37 -14.76
C LYS A 91 10.61 -4.03 -14.23
N PHE A 92 10.74 -5.03 -13.36
CA PHE A 92 9.62 -5.80 -12.83
C PHE A 92 9.25 -5.42 -11.41
N LEU A 93 8.02 -5.76 -11.03
CA LEU A 93 7.55 -5.66 -9.66
C LEU A 93 7.86 -6.96 -8.92
N ARG A 94 8.58 -6.87 -7.80
CA ARG A 94 8.79 -7.98 -6.86
C ARG A 94 8.03 -7.69 -5.59
N ILE A 95 7.05 -8.53 -5.28
CA ILE A 95 6.08 -8.29 -4.21
C ILE A 95 6.11 -9.48 -3.26
N ALA A 96 6.53 -9.22 -2.03
CA ALA A 96 6.57 -10.18 -0.94
C ALA A 96 5.61 -9.78 0.17
N ASN A 97 5.32 -10.73 1.07
CA ASN A 97 4.50 -10.49 2.25
C ASN A 97 5.27 -10.93 3.50
N VAL A 98 5.01 -10.29 4.64
CA VAL A 98 5.54 -10.74 5.93
C VAL A 98 4.91 -12.06 6.36
N ASN A 99 3.68 -12.33 5.94
CA ASN A 99 2.98 -13.56 6.24
C ASN A 99 3.20 -14.60 5.13
N ASP A 100 3.84 -15.71 5.49
CA ASP A 100 4.22 -16.81 4.58
C ASP A 100 3.03 -17.48 3.87
N LYS A 101 1.79 -17.27 4.33
CA LYS A 101 0.57 -17.67 3.62
C LYS A 101 0.50 -17.06 2.21
N TYR A 102 1.07 -15.88 2.02
CA TYR A 102 1.04 -15.15 0.76
C TYR A 102 2.37 -15.30 0.04
N THR A 103 2.37 -16.10 -1.04
CA THR A 103 3.58 -16.42 -1.80
C THR A 103 4.17 -15.17 -2.47
N GLU A 104 5.51 -15.07 -2.52
CA GLU A 104 6.21 -14.04 -3.29
C GLU A 104 5.77 -14.07 -4.76
N CYS A 105 5.59 -12.88 -5.33
CA CYS A 105 5.12 -12.70 -6.69
C CYS A 105 6.06 -11.75 -7.45
N THR A 106 6.50 -12.19 -8.63
CA THR A 106 7.30 -11.36 -9.55
C THR A 106 6.51 -11.15 -10.84
N TYR A 107 6.43 -9.91 -11.29
CA TYR A 107 5.65 -9.51 -12.45
C TYR A 107 6.53 -8.79 -13.48
N PRO A 108 7.06 -9.51 -14.49
CA PRO A 108 7.69 -8.91 -15.68
C PRO A 108 6.68 -8.11 -16.50
N GLU A 109 5.45 -8.60 -16.58
CA GLU A 109 4.32 -7.94 -17.23
C GLU A 109 3.09 -8.08 -16.34
N ILE A 110 2.17 -7.12 -16.44
CA ILE A 110 0.92 -7.12 -15.70
C ILE A 110 -0.08 -8.05 -16.41
N ASP A 111 -0.14 -9.32 -15.98
CA ASP A 111 -1.21 -10.26 -16.35
C ASP A 111 -2.41 -10.06 -15.41
N LEU A 112 -3.60 -9.79 -15.95
CA LEU A 112 -4.82 -9.58 -15.17
C LEU A 112 -5.70 -10.84 -15.05
N LYS A 113 -5.33 -11.95 -15.70
CA LYS A 113 -6.19 -13.15 -15.76
C LYS A 113 -5.99 -14.10 -14.57
N ASN A 114 -4.79 -14.12 -14.00
CA ASN A 114 -4.41 -15.05 -12.93
C ASN A 114 -4.42 -14.35 -11.57
N HIS A 115 -5.61 -14.17 -10.99
CA HIS A 115 -5.78 -13.46 -9.72
C HIS A 115 -5.00 -14.10 -8.56
N LYS A 116 -3.84 -13.52 -8.25
CA LYS A 116 -3.07 -13.72 -7.02
C LYS A 116 -3.20 -12.50 -6.12
N TRP A 117 -2.95 -12.67 -4.82
CA TRP A 117 -3.02 -11.57 -3.84
C TRP A 117 -2.18 -10.33 -4.25
N GLY A 118 -1.02 -10.52 -4.90
CA GLY A 118 -0.17 -9.43 -5.39
C GLY A 118 -0.86 -8.50 -6.41
N HIS A 119 -1.94 -8.93 -7.06
CA HIS A 119 -2.67 -8.10 -8.02
C HIS A 119 -3.36 -6.90 -7.37
N TYR A 120 -3.70 -6.96 -6.08
CA TYR A 120 -4.24 -5.79 -5.39
C TYR A 120 -3.24 -4.62 -5.42
N PHE A 121 -1.95 -4.90 -5.23
CA PHE A 121 -0.90 -3.89 -5.35
C PHE A 121 -0.76 -3.40 -6.81
N ILE A 122 -0.80 -4.33 -7.77
CA ILE A 122 -0.69 -4.00 -9.20
C ILE A 122 -1.83 -3.09 -9.66
N CYS A 123 -3.07 -3.32 -9.20
CA CYS A 123 -4.21 -2.47 -9.52
C CYS A 123 -3.95 -1.02 -9.07
N GLY A 124 -3.39 -0.82 -7.88
CA GLY A 124 -3.00 0.52 -7.41
C GLY A 124 -1.88 1.14 -8.25
N TYR A 125 -0.82 0.38 -8.50
CA TYR A 125 0.31 0.81 -9.33
C TYR A 125 -0.14 1.22 -10.74
N LYS A 126 -0.85 0.33 -11.44
CA LYS A 126 -1.37 0.57 -12.79
C LYS A 126 -2.39 1.71 -12.80
N GLY A 127 -3.31 1.74 -11.85
CA GLY A 127 -4.33 2.78 -11.74
C GLY A 127 -3.73 4.18 -11.61
N PHE A 128 -2.64 4.32 -10.86
CA PHE A 128 -1.91 5.59 -10.76
C PHE A 128 -1.27 6.01 -12.09
N TYR A 129 -0.59 5.11 -12.80
CA TYR A 129 0.00 5.41 -14.11
C TYR A 129 -1.07 5.79 -15.15
N GLU A 130 -2.20 5.07 -15.17
CA GLU A 130 -3.32 5.38 -16.06
C GLU A 130 -3.96 6.73 -15.71
N PHE A 131 -4.13 7.02 -14.42
CA PHE A 131 -4.63 8.31 -13.94
C PHE A 131 -3.68 9.45 -14.34
N ALA A 132 -2.38 9.33 -14.07
CA ALA A 132 -1.39 10.35 -14.40
C ALA A 132 -1.35 10.64 -15.90
N LYS A 133 -1.38 9.58 -16.73
CA LYS A 133 -1.49 9.70 -18.19
C LYS A 133 -2.79 10.41 -18.62
N SER A 134 -3.91 10.11 -17.97
CA SER A 134 -5.20 10.77 -18.26
C SER A 134 -5.19 12.27 -17.95
N LYS A 135 -4.31 12.70 -17.03
CA LYS A 135 -4.08 14.10 -16.66
C LYS A 135 -2.97 14.78 -17.48
N GLY A 136 -2.37 14.10 -18.45
CA GLY A 136 -1.28 14.64 -19.27
C GLY A 136 0.05 14.75 -18.53
N VAL A 137 0.21 14.08 -17.38
CA VAL A 137 1.47 14.04 -16.64
C VAL A 137 2.36 12.95 -17.24
N ASP A 138 3.54 13.35 -17.73
CA ASP A 138 4.55 12.40 -18.19
C ASP A 138 5.27 11.78 -16.98
N MET A 139 4.97 10.51 -16.73
CA MET A 139 5.56 9.72 -15.64
C MET A 139 6.83 8.97 -16.07
N GLY A 140 7.24 9.09 -17.33
CA GLY A 140 8.32 8.29 -17.91
C GLY A 140 7.99 6.81 -18.02
N GLU A 141 9.02 5.98 -18.13
CA GLU A 141 8.86 4.52 -18.15
C GLU A 141 8.42 3.98 -16.79
N ALA A 142 7.70 2.84 -16.81
CA ALA A 142 7.37 2.10 -15.61
C ALA A 142 8.65 1.74 -14.83
N VAL A 143 8.63 1.96 -13.52
CA VAL A 143 9.75 1.65 -12.64
C VAL A 143 9.58 0.28 -12.01
N GLY A 144 10.66 -0.49 -11.93
CA GLY A 144 10.68 -1.68 -11.09
C GLY A 144 10.60 -1.30 -9.62
N LEU A 145 9.94 -2.15 -8.83
CA LEU A 145 9.78 -1.94 -7.39
C LEU A 145 10.00 -3.24 -6.65
N ASP A 146 10.77 -3.16 -5.57
CA ASP A 146 10.78 -4.18 -4.52
C ASP A 146 9.83 -3.74 -3.42
N VAL A 147 8.87 -4.61 -3.08
CA VAL A 147 7.77 -4.30 -2.18
C VAL A 147 7.60 -5.43 -1.19
N ILE A 148 7.51 -5.10 0.10
CA ILE A 148 7.01 -6.02 1.11
C ILE A 148 5.76 -5.46 1.77
N VAL A 149 4.78 -6.33 1.99
CA VAL A 149 3.47 -5.98 2.56
C VAL A 149 3.31 -6.62 3.94
N ASP A 150 2.83 -5.84 4.91
CA ASP A 150 2.36 -6.32 6.22
C ASP A 150 0.94 -5.79 6.49
N GLY A 151 -0.03 -6.69 6.53
CA GLY A 151 -1.44 -6.38 6.72
C GLY A 151 -2.00 -7.01 7.98
N THR A 152 -2.70 -6.22 8.78
CA THR A 152 -3.37 -6.67 10.02
C THR A 152 -4.89 -6.59 9.96
N VAL A 153 -5.44 -6.13 8.83
CA VAL A 153 -6.89 -6.06 8.60
C VAL A 153 -7.44 -7.49 8.51
N PRO A 154 -8.39 -7.88 9.38
CA PRO A 154 -9.01 -9.20 9.31
C PRO A 154 -9.80 -9.35 8.01
N THR A 155 -9.84 -10.58 7.50
CA THR A 155 -10.64 -10.96 6.33
C THR A 155 -12.08 -11.24 6.74
#